data_AF-A0A8H3HIL1-F1
#
_entry.id   AF-A0A8H3HIL1-F1
#
_cell.length_a   1.000
_cell.length_b   1.000
_cell.length_c   1.000
_cell.angle_alpha   90.00
_cell.angle_beta   90.00
_cell.angle_gamma   90.00
#
_symmetry.space_group_name_H-M   'P 1'
#
loop_
_entity.id
_entity.type
_entity.pdbx_description
1 polymer ?
#
loop_
_entity_poly.entity_id
_entity_poly.type
_entity_poly.pdbx_seq_one_letter_code
_entity_poly.pdbx_strand_id
1 'polypeptide(L)'
;MSFARSLTVARVARRSYSTAAEGGDYLAQKAALKAHAAETTELWRKISFYVCAPIILVGSIYVKRAEDAHHAHLHEHGRHDPPNYPYLNKRDKPFPWGMNTLFWNPEANPEGYGQYRLDTAVTLFTRMIRLYTHSPFHSGAVICQIK
;
A
#
# COMPACT_ATOMS: atom_id res chain seq x y z
N MET A 1 4.57 30.83 73.20
CA MET A 1 5.06 30.30 71.91
C MET A 1 4.26 30.98 70.81
N SER A 2 4.85 31.94 70.07
CA SER A 2 4.15 32.65 69.00
C SER A 2 5.00 32.56 67.73
N PHE A 3 4.55 31.76 66.77
CA PHE A 3 5.19 31.63 65.46
C PHE A 3 4.46 32.54 64.48
N ALA A 4 5.06 33.68 64.13
CA ALA A 4 4.60 34.51 63.03
C ALA A 4 5.06 33.87 61.71
N ARG A 5 4.12 33.35 60.91
CA ARG A 5 4.40 32.91 59.53
C ARG A 5 4.48 34.14 58.62
N SER A 6 5.70 34.51 58.24
CA SER A 6 5.94 35.49 57.18
C SER A 6 5.48 34.91 55.84
N LEU A 7 4.48 35.53 55.20
CA LEU A 7 4.03 35.20 53.86
C LEU A 7 4.86 36.01 52.86
N THR A 8 5.96 35.45 52.37
CA THR A 8 6.64 35.99 51.19
C THR A 8 5.83 35.64 49.95
N VAL A 9 5.05 36.60 49.45
CA VAL A 9 4.39 36.50 48.14
C VAL A 9 5.48 36.51 47.06
N ALA A 10 5.75 35.35 46.47
CA ALA A 10 6.64 35.26 45.32
C ALA A 10 6.04 36.04 44.15
N ARG A 11 6.68 37.16 43.75
CA ARG A 11 6.34 37.85 42.50
C ARG A 11 6.70 36.92 41.35
N VAL A 12 5.72 36.23 40.78
CA VAL A 12 5.87 35.49 39.53
C VAL A 12 6.26 36.50 38.46
N ALA A 13 7.50 36.42 37.98
CA ALA A 13 7.97 37.23 36.86
C ALA A 13 7.15 36.85 35.62
N ARG A 14 6.18 37.71 35.27
CA ARG A 14 5.43 37.59 34.02
C ARG A 14 6.42 37.86 32.89
N ARG A 15 6.73 36.85 32.07
CA ARG A 15 7.52 37.04 30.85
C ARG A 15 6.75 38.00 29.94
N SER A 16 7.15 39.26 29.93
CA SER A 16 6.72 40.25 28.96
C SER A 16 7.48 39.99 27.66
N TYR A 17 6.77 39.50 26.64
CA TYR A 17 7.30 39.49 25.28
C TYR A 17 7.39 40.96 24.83
N SER A 18 8.61 41.47 24.67
CA SER A 18 8.87 42.75 24.03
C SER A 18 8.49 42.64 22.55
N THR A 19 7.22 42.85 22.23
CA THR A 19 6.75 43.11 20.87
C THR A 19 7.00 44.57 20.51
N ALA A 20 8.25 45.00 20.66
CA ALA A 20 8.74 46.25 20.07
C ALA A 20 9.63 45.87 18.87
N ALA A 21 9.03 45.18 17.91
CA ALA A 21 9.52 45.21 16.54
C ALA A 21 8.61 46.21 15.83
N GLU A 22 9.19 47.30 15.36
CA GLU A 22 8.62 48.32 14.45
C GLU A 22 7.44 47.72 13.64
N GLY A 23 6.21 47.93 14.11
CA GLY A 23 5.02 47.22 13.60
C GLY A 23 4.65 47.59 12.15
N GLY A 24 5.30 48.61 11.58
CA GLY A 24 5.13 49.01 10.19
C GLY A 24 5.80 48.06 9.21
N ASP A 25 7.05 47.67 9.46
CA ASP A 25 7.88 46.92 8.49
C ASP A 25 7.38 45.49 8.30
N TYR A 26 6.99 44.80 9.37
CA TYR A 26 6.46 43.43 9.27
C TYR A 26 5.12 43.37 8.53
N LEU A 27 4.23 44.33 8.79
CA LEU A 27 2.93 44.39 8.12
C LEU A 27 3.10 44.78 6.65
N ALA A 28 4.01 45.71 6.34
CA ALA A 28 4.37 46.08 4.97
C ALA A 28 4.98 44.89 4.20
N GLN A 29 5.89 44.14 4.81
CA GLN A 29 6.48 42.92 4.22
C GLN A 29 5.42 41.85 3.97
N LYS A 30 4.48 41.63 4.91
CA LYS A 30 3.36 40.71 4.70
C LYS A 30 2.44 41.13 3.56
N ALA A 31 2.15 42.43 3.44
CA ALA A 31 1.35 42.95 2.34
C ALA A 31 2.05 42.75 0.98
N ALA A 32 3.36 43.02 0.91
CA ALA A 32 4.18 42.79 -0.27
C ALA A 32 4.22 41.29 -0.65
N LEU A 33 4.41 40.39 0.32
CA LEU A 33 4.37 38.94 0.10
C LEU A 33 3.01 38.48 -0.42
N LYS A 34 1.92 39.03 0.12
CA LYS A 34 0.56 38.68 -0.33
C LYS A 34 0.31 39.13 -1.76
N ALA A 35 0.79 40.32 -2.15
CA ALA A 35 0.71 40.81 -3.52
C ALA A 35 1.53 39.92 -4.47
N HIS A 36 2.77 39.60 -4.10
CA HIS A 36 3.64 38.72 -4.90
C HIS A 36 3.07 37.30 -5.04
N ALA A 37 2.47 36.76 -3.98
CA ALA A 37 1.80 35.46 -4.01
C ALA A 37 0.58 35.49 -4.95
N ALA A 38 -0.21 36.57 -4.94
CA ALA A 38 -1.34 36.72 -5.85
C ALA A 38 -0.85 36.65 -7.32
N GLU A 39 0.14 37.46 -7.69
CA GLU A 39 0.71 37.47 -9.05
C GLU A 39 1.27 36.10 -9.46
N THR A 40 2.00 35.45 -8.57
CA THR A 40 2.58 34.12 -8.82
C THR A 40 1.49 33.07 -9.01
N THR A 41 0.43 33.07 -8.19
CA THR A 41 -0.67 32.12 -8.34
C THR A 41 -1.42 32.30 -9.65
N GLU A 42 -1.59 33.54 -10.13
CA GLU A 42 -2.21 33.78 -11.43
C GLU A 42 -1.37 33.26 -12.59
N LEU A 43 -0.04 33.41 -12.51
CA LEU A 43 0.89 32.85 -13.49
C LEU A 43 0.78 31.32 -13.56
N TRP A 44 0.85 30.62 -12.41
CA TRP A 44 0.75 29.16 -12.37
C TRP A 44 -0.60 28.63 -12.86
N ARG A 45 -1.68 29.35 -12.57
CA ARG A 45 -3.01 29.04 -13.10
C ARG A 45 -3.02 29.09 -14.64
N LYS A 46 -2.43 30.14 -15.23
CA LYS A 46 -2.32 30.27 -16.69
C LYS A 46 -1.47 29.16 -17.29
N ILE A 47 -0.30 28.86 -16.72
CA ILE A 47 0.56 27.78 -17.23
C ILE A 47 -0.17 26.42 -17.20
N SER A 48 -0.87 26.12 -16.11
CA SER A 48 -1.60 24.86 -15.97
C SER A 48 -2.69 24.71 -17.06
N PHE A 49 -3.43 25.77 -17.36
CA PHE A 49 -4.50 25.71 -18.37
C PHE A 49 -4.00 25.84 -19.81
N TYR A 50 -3.02 26.71 -20.07
CA TYR A 50 -2.56 26.99 -21.44
C TYR A 50 -1.46 26.05 -21.91
N VAL A 51 -0.73 25.41 -21.00
CA VAL A 51 0.39 24.51 -21.35
C VAL A 51 0.07 23.07 -20.95
N CYS A 52 -0.29 22.81 -19.70
CA CYS A 52 -0.51 21.43 -19.26
C CYS A 52 -1.77 20.82 -19.89
N ALA A 53 -2.87 21.57 -20.01
CA ALA A 53 -4.10 21.05 -20.61
C ALA A 53 -3.95 20.58 -22.07
N PRO A 54 -3.35 21.35 -23.01
CA PRO A 54 -3.14 20.86 -24.36
C PRO A 54 -2.14 19.70 -24.44
N ILE A 55 -1.12 19.67 -23.57
CA ILE A 55 -0.18 18.54 -23.50
C ILE A 55 -0.92 17.25 -23.09
N ILE A 56 -1.80 17.33 -22.09
CA ILE A 56 -2.61 16.19 -21.66
C ILE A 56 -3.55 15.74 -22.77
N LEU A 57 -4.13 16.67 -23.54
CA LEU A 57 -5.02 16.33 -24.66
C LEU A 57 -4.27 15.61 -25.79
N VAL A 58 -3.08 16.08 -26.17
CA VAL A 58 -2.27 15.39 -27.19
C VAL A 58 -1.80 14.02 -26.66
N GLY A 59 -1.37 13.96 -25.39
CA GLY A 59 -0.98 12.71 -24.74
C GLY A 59 -2.11 11.70 -24.66
N SER A 60 -3.33 12.12 -24.35
CA SER A 60 -4.49 11.23 -24.27
C SER A 60 -4.87 10.65 -25.62
N ILE A 61 -4.82 11.44 -26.70
CA ILE A 61 -5.03 10.94 -28.06
C ILE A 61 -3.99 9.89 -28.44
N TYR A 62 -2.71 10.15 -28.13
CA TYR A 62 -1.63 9.20 -28.40
C TYR A 62 -1.82 7.88 -27.65
N VAL A 63 -2.08 7.95 -26.34
CA VAL A 63 -2.32 6.78 -25.50
C VAL A 63 -3.54 6.02 -25.99
N LYS A 64 -4.61 6.71 -26.40
CA LYS A 64 -5.81 6.06 -26.90
C LYS A 64 -5.53 5.22 -28.15
N ARG A 65 -4.76 5.75 -29.10
CA ARG A 65 -4.37 4.99 -30.30
C ARG A 65 -3.51 3.76 -29.97
N ALA A 66 -2.59 3.89 -29.01
CA ALA A 66 -1.77 2.77 -28.55
C ALA A 66 -2.62 1.70 -27.82
N GLU A 67 -3.59 2.13 -27.01
CA GLU A 67 -4.55 1.26 -26.33
C GLU A 67 -5.43 0.51 -27.34
N ASP A 68 -5.97 1.19 -28.34
CA ASP A 68 -6.80 0.58 -29.39
C ASP A 68 -6.01 -0.48 -30.19
N ALA A 69 -4.73 -0.20 -30.50
CA ALA A 69 -3.84 -1.18 -31.12
C ALA A 69 -3.55 -2.37 -30.20
N HIS A 70 -3.40 -2.14 -28.89
CA HIS A 70 -3.24 -3.21 -27.91
C HIS A 70 -4.48 -4.10 -27.82
N HIS A 71 -5.67 -3.51 -27.76
CA HIS A 71 -6.95 -4.25 -27.78
C HIS A 71 -7.11 -5.05 -29.06
N ALA A 72 -6.80 -4.46 -30.23
CA ALA A 72 -6.86 -5.17 -31.51
C ALA A 72 -5.89 -6.38 -31.53
N HIS A 73 -4.65 -6.20 -31.07
CA HIS A 73 -3.66 -7.28 -30.99
C HIS A 73 -4.10 -8.41 -30.04
N LEU A 74 -4.75 -8.09 -28.91
CA LEU A 74 -5.31 -9.10 -28.00
C LEU A 74 -6.44 -9.91 -28.65
N HIS A 75 -7.22 -9.31 -29.56
CA HIS A 75 -8.30 -10.00 -30.26
C HIS A 75 -7.80 -10.84 -31.46
N GLU A 76 -6.80 -10.35 -32.20
CA GLU A 76 -6.26 -11.03 -33.39
C GLU A 76 -5.39 -12.24 -33.04
N HIS A 77 -4.53 -12.10 -32.03
CA HIS A 77 -3.73 -13.21 -31.52
C HIS A 77 -4.47 -13.87 -30.36
N GLY A 78 -5.48 -14.67 -30.72
CA GLY A 78 -6.09 -15.63 -29.79
C GLY A 78 -4.98 -16.34 -29.00
N ARG A 79 -5.10 -16.32 -27.68
CA ARG A 79 -3.99 -16.60 -26.75
C ARG A 79 -3.31 -17.93 -27.09
N HIS A 80 -2.04 -17.86 -27.50
CA HIS A 80 -1.18 -19.03 -27.42
C HIS A 80 -0.85 -19.21 -25.94
N ASP A 81 -1.45 -20.21 -25.29
CA ASP A 81 -1.09 -20.55 -23.91
C ASP A 81 0.42 -20.83 -23.87
N PRO A 82 1.23 -19.92 -23.29
CA PRO A 82 2.65 -20.16 -23.23
C PRO A 82 2.87 -21.39 -22.34
N PRO A 83 3.86 -22.25 -22.66
CA PRO A 83 4.16 -23.40 -21.82
C PRO A 83 4.41 -22.95 -20.38
N ASN A 84 3.88 -23.71 -19.42
CA ASN A 84 4.04 -23.42 -18.01
C ASN A 84 5.52 -23.45 -17.62
N TYR A 85 6.08 -22.28 -17.32
CA TYR A 85 7.38 -22.23 -16.71
C TYR A 85 7.25 -22.32 -15.18
N PRO A 86 8.07 -23.14 -14.49
CA PRO A 86 7.95 -23.38 -13.05
C PRO A 86 8.19 -22.14 -12.17
N TYR A 87 8.70 -21.06 -12.76
CA TYR A 87 8.86 -19.76 -12.09
C TYR A 87 7.64 -18.83 -12.26
N LEU A 88 6.73 -19.09 -13.20
CA LEU A 88 5.52 -18.30 -13.40
C LEU A 88 4.46 -18.71 -12.38
N ASN A 89 3.75 -17.72 -11.82
CA ASN A 89 2.69 -17.93 -10.82
C ASN A 89 3.09 -18.83 -9.64
N LYS A 90 4.39 -18.91 -9.30
CA LYS A 90 4.89 -19.63 -8.11
C LYS A 90 4.39 -18.95 -6.85
N ARG A 91 3.86 -19.73 -5.91
CA ARG A 91 3.44 -19.25 -4.58
C ARG A 91 3.95 -20.18 -3.49
N ASP A 92 4.70 -19.62 -2.55
CA ASP A 92 5.19 -20.34 -1.36
C ASP A 92 4.21 -20.24 -0.18
N LYS A 93 3.30 -19.25 -0.18
CA LYS A 93 2.22 -19.05 0.81
C LYS A 93 0.95 -18.56 0.12
N PRO A 94 -0.24 -18.97 0.59
CA PRO A 94 -1.51 -18.48 0.04
C PRO A 94 -1.77 -17.01 0.44
N PHE A 95 -2.50 -16.27 -0.40
CA PHE A 95 -2.94 -14.92 -0.04
C PHE A 95 -4.09 -14.98 0.99
N PRO A 96 -4.25 -13.94 1.83
CA PRO A 96 -5.27 -13.93 2.89
C PRO A 96 -6.71 -13.71 2.41
N TRP A 97 -6.94 -13.42 1.11
CA TRP A 97 -8.28 -13.16 0.53
C TRP A 97 -8.71 -14.17 -0.54
N GLY A 98 -7.82 -15.07 -0.99
CA GLY A 98 -8.13 -16.02 -2.05
C GLY A 98 -6.91 -16.51 -2.82
N MET A 99 -7.16 -17.22 -3.92
CA MET A 99 -6.09 -17.83 -4.72
C MET A 99 -5.44 -16.84 -5.71
N ASN A 100 -6.20 -15.82 -6.14
CA ASN A 100 -5.78 -14.89 -7.18
C ASN A 100 -5.19 -13.60 -6.61
N THR A 101 -4.35 -12.95 -7.42
CA THR A 101 -3.80 -11.62 -7.11
C THR A 101 -4.91 -10.56 -7.13
N LEU A 102 -4.71 -9.42 -6.46
CA LEU A 102 -5.72 -8.36 -6.40
C LEU A 102 -6.11 -7.81 -7.77
N PHE A 103 -5.15 -7.70 -8.70
CA PHE A 103 -5.37 -7.28 -10.09
C PHE A 103 -5.32 -8.47 -11.04
N TRP A 104 -6.12 -9.51 -10.76
CA TRP A 104 -6.24 -10.68 -11.63
C TRP A 104 -7.27 -10.43 -12.73
N ASN A 105 -6.85 -10.55 -13.99
CA ASN A 105 -7.74 -10.54 -15.14
C ASN A 105 -7.75 -11.95 -15.78
N PRO A 106 -8.89 -12.68 -15.83
CA PRO A 106 -8.97 -13.99 -16.46
C PRO A 106 -8.60 -13.96 -17.96
N GLU A 107 -8.80 -12.83 -18.63
CA GLU A 107 -8.48 -12.62 -20.04
C GLU A 107 -7.01 -12.28 -20.31
N ALA A 108 -6.24 -11.87 -19.29
CA ALA A 108 -4.81 -11.54 -19.42
C ALA A 108 -3.88 -12.46 -18.63
N ASN A 109 -4.41 -13.15 -17.61
CA ASN A 109 -3.70 -14.15 -16.81
C ASN A 109 -4.53 -15.44 -16.81
N PRO A 110 -4.11 -16.51 -17.51
CA PRO A 110 -4.85 -17.76 -17.50
C PRO A 110 -4.68 -18.46 -16.15
N GLU A 111 -5.76 -19.02 -15.61
CA GLU A 111 -5.74 -19.86 -14.41
C GLU A 111 -5.14 -21.21 -14.78
N GLY A 112 -3.83 -21.25 -14.97
CA GLY A 112 -3.17 -22.41 -15.54
C GLY A 112 -2.11 -23.03 -14.65
N TYR A 113 -1.44 -22.27 -13.79
CA TYR A 113 -0.07 -22.63 -13.44
C TYR A 113 0.28 -22.22 -12.01
N GLY A 114 0.70 -23.19 -11.19
CA GLY A 114 1.27 -22.92 -9.87
C GLY A 114 0.49 -23.40 -8.64
N GLN A 115 -0.46 -24.35 -8.77
CA GLN A 115 -0.86 -25.19 -7.63
C GLN A 115 0.24 -26.25 -7.40
N TYR A 116 1.48 -25.83 -7.14
CA TYR A 116 2.47 -26.72 -6.54
C TYR A 116 2.13 -26.87 -5.05
N ARG A 117 1.04 -27.60 -4.81
CA ARG A 117 0.75 -28.42 -3.63
C ARG A 117 1.54 -28.04 -2.38
N LEU A 118 1.08 -27.01 -1.66
CA LEU A 118 1.43 -26.83 -0.25
C LEU A 118 0.64 -27.80 0.66
N ASP A 119 -0.16 -28.68 0.06
CA ASP A 119 -1.15 -29.49 0.76
C ASP A 119 -0.62 -30.87 1.19
N THR A 120 0.63 -31.23 0.90
CA THR A 120 1.15 -32.56 1.31
C THR A 120 1.68 -32.61 2.73
N ALA A 121 2.08 -31.51 3.37
CA ALA A 121 2.63 -31.60 4.73
C ALA A 121 1.56 -31.36 5.81
N VAL A 122 0.83 -30.24 5.74
CA VAL A 122 -0.15 -29.86 6.78
C VAL A 122 -1.39 -30.74 6.69
N THR A 123 -1.94 -30.95 5.49
CA THR A 123 -3.13 -31.80 5.29
C THR A 123 -2.85 -33.28 5.52
N LEU A 124 -1.65 -33.80 5.21
CA LEU A 124 -1.28 -35.19 5.58
C LEU A 124 -1.06 -35.35 7.08
N PHE A 125 -0.48 -34.36 7.78
CA PHE A 125 -0.33 -34.42 9.24
C PHE A 125 -1.69 -34.44 9.95
N THR A 126 -2.64 -33.59 9.53
CA THR A 126 -4.00 -33.60 10.07
C THR A 126 -4.78 -34.88 9.70
N ARG A 127 -4.55 -35.44 8.50
CA ARG A 127 -5.18 -36.70 8.06
C ARG A 127 -4.56 -37.94 8.72
N MET A 128 -3.27 -37.93 9.01
CA MET A 128 -2.55 -38.97 9.76
C MET A 128 -3.04 -39.02 11.22
N ILE A 129 -3.19 -37.86 11.87
CA ILE A 129 -3.76 -37.77 13.22
C ILE A 129 -5.21 -38.28 13.24
N ARG A 130 -6.00 -37.98 12.19
CA ARG A 130 -7.39 -38.45 12.08
C ARG A 130 -7.53 -39.96 11.81
N LEU A 131 -6.57 -40.56 11.12
CA LEU A 131 -6.52 -42.01 10.92
C LEU A 131 -6.05 -42.75 12.19
N TYR A 132 -5.17 -42.15 12.99
CA TYR A 132 -4.70 -42.73 14.25
C TYR A 132 -5.79 -42.73 15.34
N THR A 133 -6.64 -41.71 15.36
CA THR A 133 -7.71 -41.54 16.37
C THR A 133 -8.98 -42.35 16.13
N HIS A 134 -9.10 -43.03 14.99
CA HIS A 134 -10.26 -43.89 14.65
C HIS A 134 -9.91 -45.37 14.51
N SER A 135 -8.73 -45.82 14.94
CA SER A 135 -8.41 -47.24 15.02
C SER A 135 -9.05 -47.85 16.27
N PRO A 136 -10.04 -48.76 16.17
CA PRO A 136 -10.61 -49.41 17.34
C PRO A 136 -9.56 -50.33 17.97
N PHE A 137 -9.28 -50.05 19.24
CA PHE A 137 -8.47 -50.86 20.13
C PHE A 137 -8.97 -52.31 20.14
N HIS A 138 -8.21 -53.23 19.53
CA HIS A 138 -8.29 -54.65 19.84
C HIS A 138 -6.91 -55.31 19.87
N SER A 139 -6.50 -55.58 21.10
CA SER A 139 -5.71 -56.74 21.57
C SER A 139 -4.29 -56.98 21.03
N GLY A 140 -3.33 -56.75 21.93
CA GLY A 140 -2.35 -57.77 22.33
C GLY A 140 -1.01 -57.79 21.58
N ALA A 141 0.07 -57.60 22.36
CA ALA A 141 1.49 -57.90 22.05
C ALA A 141 2.07 -57.18 20.80
N VAL A 142 3.22 -56.52 20.83
CA VAL A 142 4.55 -57.08 21.05
C VAL A 142 5.48 -55.90 21.36
N ILE A 143 5.99 -55.84 22.59
CA ILE A 143 7.24 -55.14 22.90
C ILE A 143 8.35 -56.12 22.51
N CYS A 144 8.96 -55.95 21.34
CA CYS A 144 10.27 -56.53 21.07
C CYS A 144 10.90 -56.03 19.76
N GLN A 145 12.19 -55.70 19.87
CA GLN A 145 13.19 -55.59 18.80
C GLN A 145 13.23 -54.31 17.96
N ILE A 146 13.97 -53.31 18.50
CA ILE A 146 15.02 -52.65 17.71
C ILE A 146 16.32 -52.76 18.51
N LYS A 147 17.05 -53.84 18.22
CA LYS A 147 18.49 -53.76 17.95
C LYS A 147 18.69 -54.14 16.48
#